data_AF-A0A6N4PX56-F1
#
_entry.id   AF-A0A6N4PX56-F1
#
_cell.length_a   1.000
_cell.length_b   1.000
_cell.length_c   1.000
_cell.angle_alpha   90.00
_cell.angle_beta   90.00
_cell.angle_gamma   90.00
#
_symmetry.space_group_name_H-M   'P 1'
#
loop_
_entity.id
_entity.type
_entity.pdbx_description
1 polymer ?
#
loop_
_entity_poly.entity_id
_entity_poly.type
_entity_poly.pdbx_seq_one_letter_code
_entity_poly.pdbx_strand_id
1 'polypeptide(L)'
;MLWGKLASFLAVDVLVSVWANLSFFSHYGNEKIRFTLLIFYTSSVWALYLADHLWDALREKETLSERGSFYLRFRHWIVSFLIFLTLVSFFVGFYFEFLFLTGNLLLLLSFVFSIGLIVSHLSPIPKEILVSGFYVLGVIAPFGSFGGWDPMVWIFFIHVFANVLLTYNTDREFDLVQNTFTLTQVLDPKKLKVLVLCLLGMGFCFLMAQRIWGNLSELYFLGMGSAYLWLGVCHFVKMEGFRFKSLCELSYLPLFLPQIVFFFSLLP
;
A
#
# COMPACT_ATOMS: atom_id res chain seq x y z
N MET A 1 -10.58 -8.79 -18.98
CA MET A 1 -11.32 -8.11 -17.89
C MET A 1 -11.59 -9.00 -16.67
N LEU A 2 -11.98 -10.27 -16.85
CA LEU A 2 -12.27 -11.20 -15.73
C LEU A 2 -11.04 -11.49 -14.84
N TRP A 3 -9.88 -11.74 -15.44
CA TRP A 3 -8.63 -12.05 -14.74
C TRP A 3 -8.11 -10.90 -13.87
N GLY A 4 -8.23 -9.64 -14.34
CA GLY A 4 -7.82 -8.47 -13.57
C GLY A 4 -8.68 -8.25 -12.32
N LYS A 5 -10.01 -8.47 -12.43
CA LYS A 5 -10.91 -8.44 -11.28
C LYS A 5 -10.56 -9.52 -10.26
N LEU A 6 -10.34 -10.75 -10.74
CA LEU A 6 -9.97 -11.87 -9.87
C LEU A 6 -8.63 -11.63 -9.15
N ALA A 7 -7.62 -11.13 -9.87
CA ALA A 7 -6.32 -10.82 -9.29
C ALA A 7 -6.44 -9.80 -8.15
N SER A 8 -7.20 -8.73 -8.34
CA SER A 8 -7.42 -7.72 -7.29
C SER A 8 -8.32 -8.24 -6.16
N PHE A 9 -9.33 -9.06 -6.47
CA PHE A 9 -10.15 -9.69 -5.44
C PHE A 9 -9.33 -10.65 -4.57
N LEU A 10 -8.28 -11.26 -5.11
CA LEU A 10 -7.33 -12.07 -4.37
C LEU A 10 -6.14 -11.26 -3.83
N ALA A 11 -6.17 -9.93 -3.91
CA ALA A 11 -5.10 -9.02 -3.47
C ALA A 11 -3.72 -9.26 -4.12
N VAL A 12 -3.68 -9.81 -5.33
CA VAL A 12 -2.42 -10.08 -6.07
C VAL A 12 -1.74 -8.79 -6.51
N ASP A 13 -2.52 -7.78 -6.85
CA ASP A 13 -2.05 -6.42 -7.14
C ASP A 13 -1.24 -5.83 -5.98
N VAL A 14 -1.72 -6.02 -4.75
CA VAL A 14 -1.03 -5.60 -3.54
C VAL A 14 0.29 -6.35 -3.34
N LEU A 15 0.34 -7.66 -3.63
CA LEU A 15 1.58 -8.43 -3.52
C LEU A 15 2.63 -7.98 -4.54
N VAL A 16 2.21 -7.73 -5.78
CA VAL A 16 3.09 -7.20 -6.82
C VAL A 16 3.62 -5.82 -6.41
N SER A 17 2.76 -4.98 -5.81
CA SER A 17 3.16 -3.69 -5.22
C SER A 17 4.23 -3.84 -4.14
N VAL A 18 4.02 -4.73 -3.16
CA VAL A 18 5.00 -4.99 -2.10
C VAL A 18 6.31 -5.50 -2.67
N TRP A 19 6.29 -6.48 -3.59
CA TRP A 19 7.51 -7.02 -4.20
C TRP A 19 8.27 -5.99 -5.01
N ALA A 20 7.56 -5.14 -5.76
CA ALA A 20 8.19 -4.06 -6.51
C ALA A 20 8.88 -3.05 -5.60
N ASN A 21 8.26 -2.67 -4.49
CA ASN A 21 8.86 -1.75 -3.53
C ASN A 21 10.04 -2.38 -2.78
N LEU A 22 9.92 -3.64 -2.35
CA LEU A 22 11.04 -4.38 -1.76
C LEU A 22 12.20 -4.50 -2.75
N SER A 23 11.92 -4.77 -4.03
CA SER A 23 12.95 -4.80 -5.08
C SER A 23 13.58 -3.42 -5.29
N PHE A 24 12.78 -2.35 -5.34
CA PHE A 24 13.27 -0.98 -5.48
C PHE A 24 14.22 -0.60 -4.35
N PHE A 25 13.81 -0.79 -3.10
CA PHE A 25 14.65 -0.43 -1.95
C PHE A 25 15.83 -1.38 -1.75
N SER A 26 15.70 -2.65 -2.13
CA SER A 26 16.82 -3.60 -2.18
C SER A 26 17.91 -3.13 -3.16
N HIS A 27 17.53 -2.68 -4.35
CA HIS A 27 18.47 -2.12 -5.32
C HIS A 27 19.02 -0.76 -4.86
N TYR A 28 18.16 0.13 -4.37
CA TYR A 28 18.53 1.47 -3.91
C TYR A 28 19.55 1.44 -2.78
N GLY A 29 19.31 0.64 -1.74
CA GLY A 29 20.24 0.47 -0.62
C GLY A 29 21.40 -0.48 -0.89
N ASN A 30 21.42 -1.16 -2.06
CA ASN A 30 22.33 -2.27 -2.36
C ASN A 30 22.29 -3.37 -1.27
N GLU A 31 21.11 -3.63 -0.73
CA GLU A 31 20.87 -4.62 0.33
C GLU A 31 19.98 -5.73 -0.19
N LYS A 32 20.44 -6.98 -0.11
CA LYS A 32 19.68 -8.13 -0.62
C LYS A 32 18.59 -8.54 0.37
N ILE A 33 17.36 -8.65 -0.12
CA ILE A 33 16.29 -9.27 0.67
C ILE A 33 16.50 -10.79 0.73
N ARG A 34 16.45 -11.35 1.94
CA ARG A 34 16.50 -12.81 2.13
C ARG A 34 15.21 -13.42 1.60
N PHE A 35 15.32 -14.58 0.94
CA PHE A 35 14.16 -15.26 0.35
C PHE A 35 13.13 -15.67 1.41
N THR A 36 13.58 -16.11 2.59
CA THR A 36 12.72 -16.41 3.74
C THR A 36 11.93 -15.18 4.19
N LEU A 37 12.55 -14.01 4.22
CA LEU A 37 11.87 -12.75 4.54
C LEU A 37 10.85 -12.37 3.45
N LEU A 38 11.14 -12.62 2.18
CA LEU A 38 10.18 -12.43 1.10
C LEU A 38 8.95 -13.33 1.26
N ILE A 39 9.12 -14.61 1.64
CA ILE A 39 7.99 -15.51 1.96
C ILE A 39 7.19 -14.97 3.15
N PHE A 40 7.88 -14.51 4.21
CA PHE A 40 7.22 -13.93 5.38
C PHE A 40 6.37 -12.72 5.00
N TYR A 41 6.91 -11.76 4.24
CA TYR A 41 6.16 -10.59 3.77
C TYR A 41 4.99 -10.99 2.86
N THR A 42 5.23 -11.90 1.92
CA THR A 42 4.18 -12.35 0.99
C THR A 42 3.02 -12.97 1.76
N SER A 43 3.30 -13.91 2.66
CA SER A 43 2.26 -14.62 3.41
C SER A 43 1.53 -13.72 4.41
N SER A 44 2.24 -12.85 5.12
CA SER A 44 1.65 -11.92 6.08
C SER A 44 0.77 -10.85 5.42
N VAL A 45 1.27 -10.18 4.37
CA VAL A 45 0.51 -9.16 3.64
C VAL A 45 -0.69 -9.78 2.95
N TRP A 46 -0.53 -10.96 2.33
CA TRP A 46 -1.65 -11.64 1.68
C TRP A 46 -2.73 -12.03 2.69
N ALA A 47 -2.35 -12.60 3.83
CA ALA A 47 -3.28 -12.95 4.90
C ALA A 47 -4.02 -11.70 5.40
N LEU A 48 -3.31 -10.59 5.62
CA LEU A 48 -3.88 -9.34 6.10
C LEU A 48 -4.92 -8.77 5.13
N TYR A 49 -4.60 -8.67 3.84
CA TYR A 49 -5.53 -8.11 2.85
C TYR A 49 -6.72 -9.04 2.58
N LEU A 50 -6.53 -10.36 2.61
CA LEU A 50 -7.66 -11.30 2.52
C LEU A 50 -8.56 -11.19 3.75
N ALA A 51 -7.97 -11.01 4.94
CA ALA A 51 -8.72 -10.81 6.18
C ALA A 51 -9.53 -9.51 6.12
N ASP A 52 -8.90 -8.41 5.70
CA ASP A 52 -9.53 -7.09 5.56
C ASP A 52 -10.71 -7.12 4.59
N HIS A 53 -10.51 -7.65 3.37
CA HIS A 53 -11.60 -7.78 2.40
C HIS A 53 -12.73 -8.72 2.87
N LEU A 54 -12.40 -9.81 3.58
CA LEU A 54 -13.42 -10.71 4.14
C LEU A 54 -14.19 -10.02 5.27
N TRP A 55 -13.49 -9.25 6.11
CA TRP A 55 -14.08 -8.47 7.19
C TRP A 55 -15.05 -7.42 6.66
N ASP A 56 -14.64 -6.68 5.62
CA ASP A 56 -15.51 -5.74 4.91
C ASP A 56 -16.74 -6.43 4.33
N ALA A 57 -16.56 -7.56 3.62
CA ALA A 57 -17.65 -8.32 3.03
C ALA A 57 -18.67 -8.83 4.05
N LEU A 58 -18.22 -9.16 5.27
CA LEU A 58 -19.10 -9.59 6.37
C LEU A 58 -19.88 -8.42 7.01
N ARG A 59 -19.39 -7.18 6.85
CA ARG A 59 -20.00 -5.97 7.40
C ARG A 59 -20.84 -5.19 6.39
N GLU A 60 -20.77 -5.49 5.10
CA GLU A 60 -21.65 -4.94 4.07
C GLU A 60 -23.11 -5.31 4.38
N LYS A 61 -23.93 -4.32 4.77
CA LYS A 61 -25.33 -4.54 5.19
C LYS A 61 -26.35 -4.38 4.06
N GLU A 62 -26.06 -3.60 3.02
CA GLU A 62 -26.98 -3.37 1.89
C GLU A 62 -26.21 -3.24 0.56
N THR A 63 -26.80 -3.79 -0.52
CA THR A 63 -26.20 -3.91 -1.88
C THR A 63 -24.77 -4.42 -1.86
N LEU A 64 -24.60 -5.74 -1.74
CA LEU A 64 -23.28 -6.39 -1.78
C LEU A 64 -22.51 -5.96 -3.02
N SER A 65 -21.29 -5.48 -2.79
CA SER A 65 -20.38 -5.19 -3.89
C SER A 65 -20.06 -6.48 -4.65
N GLU A 66 -19.61 -6.39 -5.91
CA GLU A 66 -19.14 -7.59 -6.64
C GLU A 66 -18.04 -8.33 -5.86
N ARG A 67 -17.17 -7.56 -5.17
CA ARG A 67 -16.11 -8.07 -4.30
C ARG A 67 -16.70 -8.74 -3.05
N GLY A 68 -17.64 -8.09 -2.36
CA GLY A 68 -18.32 -8.67 -1.19
C GLY A 68 -19.02 -9.97 -1.52
N SER A 69 -19.75 -10.01 -2.65
CA SER A 69 -20.42 -11.21 -3.16
C SER A 69 -19.44 -12.35 -3.44
N PHE A 70 -18.27 -12.05 -4.02
CA PHE A 70 -17.21 -13.04 -4.24
C PHE A 70 -16.69 -13.62 -2.91
N TYR A 71 -16.39 -12.76 -1.94
CA TYR A 71 -15.85 -13.19 -0.64
C TYR A 71 -16.84 -14.04 0.16
N LEU A 72 -18.12 -13.67 0.15
CA LEU A 72 -19.16 -14.45 0.81
C LEU A 72 -19.40 -15.80 0.10
N ARG A 73 -19.40 -15.82 -1.24
CA ARG A 73 -19.56 -17.06 -2.04
C ARG A 73 -18.44 -18.07 -1.81
N PHE A 74 -17.19 -17.60 -1.74
CA PHE A 74 -16.00 -18.45 -1.59
C PHE A 74 -15.44 -18.46 -0.16
N ARG A 75 -16.24 -18.05 0.84
CA ARG A 75 -15.81 -17.84 2.22
C ARG A 75 -14.97 -19.00 2.79
N HIS A 76 -15.40 -20.24 2.60
CA HIS A 76 -14.71 -21.41 3.17
C HIS A 76 -13.30 -21.60 2.58
N TRP A 77 -13.16 -21.40 1.27
CA TRP A 77 -11.86 -21.44 0.60
C TRP A 77 -10.95 -20.30 1.05
N ILE A 78 -11.49 -19.07 1.12
CA ILE A 78 -10.74 -17.88 1.54
C ILE A 78 -10.27 -18.01 2.99
N VAL A 79 -11.13 -18.45 3.90
CA VAL A 79 -10.77 -18.67 5.32
C VAL A 79 -9.72 -19.77 5.45
N SER A 80 -9.86 -20.87 4.71
CA SER A 80 -8.88 -21.97 4.74
C SER A 80 -7.51 -21.50 4.24
N PHE A 81 -7.49 -20.70 3.17
CA PHE A 81 -6.27 -20.13 2.62
C PHE A 81 -5.64 -19.08 3.55
N LEU A 82 -6.46 -18.25 4.21
CA LEU A 82 -6.01 -17.30 5.23
C LEU A 82 -5.34 -18.01 6.41
N ILE A 83 -5.94 -19.09 6.92
CA ILE A 83 -5.35 -19.91 7.99
C ILE A 83 -4.01 -20.48 7.52
N PHE A 84 -3.94 -21.03 6.31
CA PHE A 84 -2.71 -21.54 5.73
C PHE A 84 -1.62 -20.46 5.65
N LEU A 85 -1.91 -19.29 5.09
CA LEU A 85 -0.96 -18.18 4.97
C LEU A 85 -0.48 -17.70 6.34
N THR A 86 -1.39 -17.65 7.33
CA THR A 86 -1.06 -17.27 8.70
C THR A 86 -0.09 -18.28 9.33
N LEU A 87 -0.34 -19.58 9.16
CA LEU A 87 0.57 -20.64 9.64
C LEU A 87 1.93 -20.57 8.95
N VAL A 88 1.97 -20.33 7.63
CA VAL A 88 3.22 -20.14 6.89
C VAL A 88 3.98 -18.92 7.42
N SER A 89 3.30 -17.79 7.61
CA SER A 89 3.92 -16.56 8.15
C SER A 89 4.47 -16.79 9.56
N PHE A 90 3.73 -17.46 10.44
CA PHE A 90 4.21 -17.79 11.79
C PHE A 90 5.39 -18.75 11.76
N PHE A 91 5.31 -19.81 10.95
CA PHE A 91 6.40 -20.78 10.81
C PHE A 91 7.67 -20.11 10.29
N VAL A 92 7.58 -19.34 9.21
CA VAL A 92 8.74 -18.66 8.63
C VAL A 92 9.28 -17.60 9.59
N GLY A 93 8.38 -16.81 10.18
CA GLY A 93 8.71 -15.78 11.16
C GLY A 93 9.49 -16.34 12.36
N PHE A 94 8.98 -17.42 12.96
CA PHE A 94 9.55 -17.99 14.18
C PHE A 94 10.84 -18.79 13.91
N TYR A 95 10.90 -19.58 12.84
CA TYR A 95 12.05 -20.46 12.61
C TYR A 95 13.19 -19.80 11.83
N PHE A 96 12.90 -18.90 10.90
CA PHE A 96 13.90 -18.33 9.99
C PHE A 96 14.15 -16.84 10.22
N GLU A 97 13.12 -16.10 10.66
CA GLU A 97 13.17 -14.63 10.75
C GLU A 97 13.05 -14.09 12.19
N PHE A 98 13.33 -14.93 13.20
CA PHE A 98 13.17 -14.56 14.61
C PHE A 98 13.99 -13.32 15.02
N LEU A 99 15.24 -13.22 14.55
CA LEU A 99 16.09 -12.06 14.83
C LEU A 99 15.55 -10.78 14.17
N PHE A 100 14.97 -10.89 12.98
CA PHE A 100 14.33 -9.75 12.30
C PHE A 100 13.09 -9.29 13.08
N LEU A 101 12.25 -10.22 13.53
CA LEU A 101 11.04 -9.91 14.31
C LEU A 101 11.36 -9.29 15.66
N THR A 102 12.36 -9.82 16.37
CA THR A 102 12.77 -9.26 17.67
C THR A 102 13.44 -7.91 17.51
N GLY A 103 14.27 -7.71 16.47
CA GLY A 103 14.85 -6.41 16.13
C GLY A 103 13.80 -5.34 15.78
N ASN A 104 12.66 -5.75 15.21
CA ASN A 104 11.55 -4.87 14.83
C ASN A 104 10.33 -4.99 15.76
N LEU A 105 10.51 -5.49 16.98
CA LEU A 105 9.39 -5.78 17.89
C LEU A 105 8.55 -4.54 18.19
N LEU A 106 9.19 -3.39 18.39
CA LEU A 106 8.48 -2.14 18.65
C LEU A 106 7.59 -1.74 17.46
N LEU A 107 8.08 -1.89 16.23
CA LEU A 107 7.31 -1.64 15.01
C LEU A 107 6.10 -2.57 14.95
N LEU A 108 6.29 -3.88 15.17
CA LEU A 108 5.21 -4.88 15.17
C LEU A 108 4.15 -4.59 16.24
N LEU A 109 4.57 -4.29 17.47
CA LEU A 109 3.65 -3.96 18.56
C LEU A 109 2.89 -2.67 18.27
N SER A 110 3.56 -1.64 17.76
CA SER A 110 2.91 -0.39 17.38
C SER A 110 1.89 -0.58 16.24
N PHE A 111 2.20 -1.46 15.29
CA PHE A 111 1.29 -1.82 14.19
C PHE A 111 0.05 -2.53 14.71
N VAL A 112 0.20 -3.58 15.53
CA VAL A 112 -0.92 -4.32 16.12
C VAL A 112 -1.77 -3.42 17.01
N PHE A 113 -1.13 -2.58 17.82
CA PHE A 113 -1.81 -1.60 18.66
C PHE A 113 -2.63 -0.60 17.81
N SER A 114 -2.05 -0.10 16.73
CA SER A 114 -2.73 0.83 15.82
C SER A 114 -3.92 0.19 15.11
N ILE A 115 -3.78 -1.06 14.65
CA ILE A 115 -4.92 -1.84 14.11
C ILE A 115 -6.01 -1.97 15.17
N GLY A 116 -5.65 -2.35 16.39
CA GLY A 116 -6.59 -2.49 17.50
C GLY A 116 -7.36 -1.19 17.75
N LEU A 117 -6.67 -0.04 17.75
CA LEU A 117 -7.30 1.27 17.89
C LEU A 117 -8.23 1.64 16.72
N ILE A 118 -7.83 1.35 15.48
CA ILE A 118 -8.64 1.63 14.28
C ILE A 118 -9.91 0.77 14.30
N VAL A 119 -9.77 -0.54 14.50
CA VAL A 119 -10.90 -1.49 14.55
C VAL A 119 -11.84 -1.19 15.71
N SER A 120 -11.32 -0.70 16.84
CA SER A 120 -12.14 -0.31 18.00
C SER A 120 -12.69 1.11 17.92
N HIS A 121 -12.44 1.86 16.84
CA HIS A 121 -12.87 3.26 16.66
C HIS A 121 -12.31 4.24 17.72
N LEU A 122 -11.15 3.92 18.30
CA LEU A 122 -10.49 4.72 19.35
C LEU A 122 -9.22 5.41 18.88
N SER A 123 -8.87 5.30 17.60
CA SER A 123 -7.64 5.89 17.06
C SER A 123 -7.70 7.43 17.13
N PRO A 124 -6.77 8.09 17.85
CA PRO A 124 -6.68 9.55 17.88
C PRO A 124 -5.99 10.11 16.63
N ILE A 125 -5.40 9.24 15.80
CA ILE A 125 -4.69 9.59 14.57
C ILE A 125 -5.55 9.13 13.39
N PRO A 126 -5.72 9.97 12.35
CA PRO A 126 -6.43 9.56 11.15
C PRO A 126 -5.83 8.31 10.52
N LYS A 127 -6.67 7.36 10.10
CA LYS A 127 -6.19 6.07 9.57
C LYS A 127 -5.22 6.25 8.40
N GLU A 128 -5.40 7.27 7.56
CA GLU A 128 -4.55 7.49 6.38
C GLU A 128 -3.09 7.73 6.76
N ILE A 129 -2.83 8.44 7.87
CA ILE A 129 -1.49 8.71 8.36
C ILE A 129 -0.86 7.41 8.87
N LEU A 130 -1.61 6.64 9.67
CA LEU A 130 -1.15 5.37 10.22
C LEU A 130 -0.84 4.36 9.12
N VAL A 131 -1.77 4.17 8.18
CA VAL A 131 -1.63 3.24 7.05
C VAL A 131 -0.40 3.61 6.21
N SER A 132 -0.24 4.89 5.87
CA SER A 132 0.91 5.35 5.06
C SER A 132 2.24 5.17 5.80
N GLY A 133 2.27 5.49 7.10
CA GLY A 133 3.46 5.33 7.93
C GLY A 133 3.88 3.87 8.06
N PHE A 134 2.95 2.99 8.43
CA PHE A 134 3.23 1.55 8.55
C PHE A 134 3.55 0.89 7.23
N TYR A 135 2.96 1.34 6.12
CA TYR A 135 3.32 0.86 4.80
C TYR A 135 4.79 1.15 4.50
N VAL A 136 5.23 2.40 4.65
CA VAL A 136 6.61 2.80 4.40
C VAL A 136 7.57 2.10 5.36
N LEU A 137 7.30 2.13 6.66
CA LEU A 137 8.15 1.48 7.65
C LEU A 137 8.22 -0.03 7.41
N GLY A 138 7.11 -0.65 7.02
CA GLY A 138 7.06 -2.07 6.66
C GLY A 138 7.94 -2.39 5.44
N VAL A 139 7.88 -1.58 4.38
CA VAL A 139 8.73 -1.75 3.19
C VAL A 139 10.21 -1.57 3.51
N ILE A 140 10.54 -0.63 4.40
CA ILE A 140 11.92 -0.25 4.72
C ILE A 140 12.56 -1.15 5.78
N ALA A 141 11.78 -1.73 6.69
CA ALA A 141 12.28 -2.54 7.81
C ALA A 141 13.31 -3.64 7.44
N PRO A 142 13.23 -4.32 6.28
CA PRO A 142 14.24 -5.31 5.87
C PRO A 142 15.64 -4.75 5.63
N PHE A 143 15.75 -3.44 5.41
CA PHE A 143 16.94 -2.80 4.85
C PHE A 143 17.62 -1.87 5.87
N GLY A 144 18.21 -2.43 6.92
CA GLY A 144 18.60 -1.73 8.16
C GLY A 144 19.44 -0.44 8.07
N SER A 145 19.91 -0.03 6.88
CA SER A 145 20.59 1.25 6.62
C SER A 145 19.69 2.49 6.61
N PHE A 146 18.38 2.35 6.40
CA PHE A 146 17.48 3.50 6.31
C PHE A 146 16.94 3.92 7.68
N GLY A 147 17.78 4.55 8.51
CA GLY A 147 17.41 5.05 9.84
C GLY A 147 16.39 6.20 9.85
N GLY A 148 15.38 6.21 8.98
CA GLY A 148 14.33 7.22 8.90
C GLY A 148 14.76 8.58 8.34
N TRP A 149 16.05 8.79 8.08
CA TRP A 149 16.60 10.07 7.59
C TRP A 149 16.98 10.06 6.10
N ASP A 150 16.89 8.91 5.42
CA ASP A 150 17.16 8.87 3.98
C ASP A 150 16.08 9.66 3.23
N PRO A 151 16.46 10.67 2.41
CA PRO A 151 15.51 11.48 1.67
C PRO A 151 14.55 10.68 0.79
N MET A 152 14.97 9.53 0.26
CA MET A 152 14.14 8.65 -0.56
C MET A 152 12.98 8.07 0.24
N VAL A 153 13.18 7.75 1.51
CA VAL A 153 12.11 7.26 2.41
C VAL A 153 11.04 8.34 2.59
N TRP A 154 11.43 9.59 2.75
CA TRP A 154 10.50 10.73 2.86
C TRP A 154 9.76 11.01 1.55
N ILE A 155 10.48 10.98 0.42
CA ILE A 155 9.87 11.11 -0.92
C ILE A 155 8.87 9.98 -1.14
N PHE A 156 9.19 8.76 -0.74
CA PHE A 156 8.29 7.61 -0.83
C PHE A 156 7.09 7.77 0.10
N PHE A 157 7.28 8.24 1.34
CA PHE A 157 6.18 8.50 2.26
C PHE A 157 5.21 9.55 1.74
N ILE A 158 5.69 10.66 1.19
CA ILE A 158 4.82 11.69 0.62
C ILE A 158 3.99 11.12 -0.54
N HIS A 159 4.61 10.27 -1.38
CA HIS A 159 3.92 9.58 -2.48
C HIS A 159 2.83 8.64 -1.96
N VAL A 160 3.18 7.75 -1.03
CA VAL A 160 2.25 6.79 -0.43
C VAL A 160 1.10 7.53 0.24
N PHE A 161 1.39 8.58 1.00
CA PHE A 161 0.36 9.36 1.68
C PHE A 161 -0.58 10.07 0.70
N ALA A 162 -0.04 10.67 -0.37
CA ALA A 162 -0.86 11.23 -1.44
C ALA A 162 -1.75 10.17 -2.09
N ASN A 163 -1.24 8.95 -2.28
CA ASN A 163 -2.00 7.84 -2.86
C ASN A 163 -3.14 7.39 -1.93
N VAL A 164 -2.85 7.17 -0.65
CA VAL A 164 -3.84 6.77 0.36
C VAL A 164 -4.95 7.82 0.47
N LEU A 165 -4.62 9.11 0.50
CA LEU A 165 -5.64 10.18 0.53
C LEU A 165 -6.53 10.16 -0.73
N LEU A 166 -5.95 9.88 -1.90
CA LEU A 166 -6.68 9.81 -3.16
C LEU A 166 -7.62 8.59 -3.20
N THR A 167 -7.13 7.41 -2.83
CA THR A 167 -7.90 6.17 -2.86
C THR A 167 -8.99 6.16 -1.80
N TYR A 168 -8.69 6.60 -0.58
CA TYR A 168 -9.63 6.59 0.54
C TYR A 168 -10.72 7.64 0.39
N ASN A 169 -10.49 8.70 -0.38
CA ASN A 169 -11.57 9.62 -0.74
C ASN A 169 -12.71 8.93 -1.51
N THR A 170 -12.42 7.85 -2.21
CA THR A 170 -13.43 7.01 -2.89
C THR A 170 -14.25 6.20 -1.88
N ASP A 171 -13.69 5.91 -0.71
CA ASP A 171 -14.31 5.12 0.36
C ASP A 171 -14.94 5.97 1.46
N ARG A 172 -15.02 7.28 1.26
CA ARG A 172 -15.50 8.23 2.27
C ARG A 172 -16.86 7.84 2.84
N GLU A 173 -17.80 7.44 1.98
CA GLU A 173 -19.16 7.03 2.42
C GLU A 173 -19.13 5.77 3.26
N PHE A 174 -18.32 4.78 2.88
CA PHE A 174 -18.13 3.56 3.65
C PHE A 174 -17.49 3.87 5.01
N ASP A 175 -16.44 4.67 5.04
CA ASP A 175 -15.74 5.04 6.27
C ASP A 175 -16.63 5.83 7.25
N LEU A 176 -17.53 6.68 6.72
CA LEU A 176 -18.55 7.38 7.50
C LEU A 176 -19.51 6.40 8.18
N VAL A 177 -20.00 5.39 7.44
CA VAL A 177 -20.88 4.35 8.01
C VAL A 177 -20.16 3.55 9.10
N GLN A 178 -18.85 3.35 8.96
CA GLN A 178 -18.04 2.63 9.93
C GLN A 178 -17.51 3.50 11.08
N ASN A 179 -17.85 4.79 11.19
CA ASN A 179 -17.35 5.70 12.25
C ASN A 179 -15.82 5.64 12.43
N THR A 180 -15.06 5.45 11.34
CA THR A 180 -13.60 5.42 11.43
C THR A 180 -13.07 6.84 11.36
N PHE A 181 -12.09 7.20 12.20
CA PHE A 181 -11.51 8.54 12.16
C PHE A 181 -10.58 8.68 10.95
N THR A 182 -10.96 9.54 9.99
CA THR A 182 -10.24 9.73 8.74
C THR A 182 -10.06 11.21 8.40
N LEU A 183 -8.97 11.56 7.72
CA LEU A 183 -8.77 12.93 7.19
C LEU A 183 -9.79 13.26 6.11
N THR A 184 -10.16 12.25 5.33
CA THR A 184 -11.19 12.33 4.30
C THR A 184 -12.54 12.75 4.87
N GLN A 185 -12.88 12.46 6.13
CA GLN A 185 -14.11 12.95 6.76
C GLN A 185 -14.02 14.42 7.17
N VAL A 186 -12.87 14.85 7.70
CA VAL A 186 -12.66 16.21 8.23
C VAL A 186 -12.54 17.25 7.10
N LEU A 187 -11.91 16.89 5.99
CA LEU A 187 -11.67 17.79 4.87
C LEU A 187 -12.74 17.66 3.78
N ASP A 188 -13.11 18.78 3.18
CA ASP A 188 -13.96 18.78 1.99
C ASP A 188 -13.23 18.08 0.81
N PRO A 189 -13.93 17.34 -0.07
CA PRO A 189 -13.30 16.64 -1.19
C PRO A 189 -12.45 17.54 -2.08
N LYS A 190 -12.86 18.81 -2.26
CA LYS A 190 -12.09 19.81 -3.02
C LYS A 190 -10.77 20.16 -2.33
N LYS A 191 -10.79 20.39 -1.01
CA LYS A 191 -9.60 20.71 -0.22
C LYS A 191 -8.64 19.53 -0.18
N LEU A 192 -9.18 18.31 -0.04
CA LEU A 192 -8.40 17.08 -0.09
C LEU A 192 -7.70 16.91 -1.44
N LYS A 193 -8.39 17.17 -2.56
CA LYS A 193 -7.78 17.13 -3.89
C LYS A 193 -6.63 18.14 -4.04
N VAL A 194 -6.81 19.36 -3.54
CA VAL A 194 -5.74 20.37 -3.52
C VAL A 194 -4.58 19.91 -2.64
N LEU A 195 -4.85 19.34 -1.46
CA LEU A 195 -3.82 18.80 -0.59
C LEU A 195 -3.01 17.69 -1.28
N VAL A 196 -3.66 16.76 -1.97
CA VAL A 196 -2.99 15.71 -2.75
C VAL A 196 -2.08 16.33 -3.81
N LEU A 197 -2.55 17.33 -4.56
CA LEU A 197 -1.71 18.03 -5.55
C LEU A 197 -0.52 18.74 -4.90
N CYS A 198 -0.71 19.39 -3.75
CA CYS A 198 0.37 20.02 -3.00
C CYS A 198 1.41 18.99 -2.52
N LEU A 199 0.97 17.84 -2.03
CA LEU A 199 1.86 16.74 -1.62
C LEU A 199 2.64 16.19 -2.81
N LEU A 200 1.97 15.94 -3.94
CA LEU A 200 2.63 15.48 -5.17
C LEU A 200 3.66 16.50 -5.67
N GLY A 201 3.31 17.78 -5.69
CA GLY A 201 4.23 18.86 -6.07
C GLY A 201 5.43 18.94 -5.13
N MET A 202 5.19 18.93 -3.81
CA MET A 202 6.25 18.97 -2.79
C MET A 202 7.19 17.77 -2.90
N GLY A 203 6.64 16.56 -2.99
CA GLY A 203 7.42 15.33 -3.12
C GLY A 203 8.22 15.28 -4.42
N PHE A 204 7.66 15.75 -5.53
CA PHE A 204 8.39 15.86 -6.80
C PHE A 204 9.50 16.92 -6.73
N CYS A 205 9.27 18.07 -6.08
CA CYS A 205 10.30 19.07 -5.82
C CYS A 205 11.45 18.48 -4.98
N PHE A 206 11.15 17.69 -3.95
CA PHE A 206 12.17 16.99 -3.17
C PHE A 206 12.92 15.95 -3.99
N LEU A 207 12.24 15.21 -4.86
CA LEU A 207 12.89 14.26 -5.78
C LEU A 207 13.84 14.97 -6.76
N MET A 208 13.42 16.11 -7.33
CA MET A 208 14.27 16.95 -8.17
C MET A 208 15.48 17.51 -7.40
N ALA A 209 15.25 17.96 -6.15
CA ALA A 209 16.30 18.43 -5.27
C ALA A 209 17.35 17.33 -5.02
N GLN A 210 16.92 16.10 -4.77
CA GLN A 210 17.82 14.95 -4.61
C GLN A 210 18.58 14.60 -5.89
N ARG A 211 17.97 14.81 -7.07
CA ARG A 211 18.67 14.63 -8.34
C ARG A 211 19.74 15.69 -8.58
N ILE A 212 19.46 16.96 -8.26
CA ILE A 212 20.37 18.08 -8.52
C ILE A 212 21.49 18.15 -7.47
N TRP A 213 21.15 18.01 -6.19
CA TRP A 213 22.08 18.22 -5.07
C TRP A 213 22.51 16.92 -4.37
N GLY A 214 21.66 15.89 -4.39
CA GLY A 214 21.90 14.61 -3.69
C GLY A 214 22.56 13.53 -4.55
N ASN A 215 22.88 13.80 -5.82
CA ASN A 215 23.43 12.84 -6.78
C ASN A 215 22.59 11.57 -6.93
N LEU A 216 21.26 11.66 -6.81
CA LEU A 216 20.36 10.52 -7.00
C LEU A 216 20.57 9.90 -8.38
N SER A 217 20.79 8.58 -8.43
CA SER A 217 20.94 7.84 -9.69
C SER A 217 19.71 8.02 -10.59
N GLU A 218 19.96 8.07 -11.90
CA GLU A 218 18.93 8.27 -12.91
C GLU A 218 17.83 7.21 -12.85
N LEU A 219 18.19 5.95 -12.57
CA LEU A 219 17.23 4.86 -12.45
C LEU A 219 16.18 5.13 -11.36
N TYR A 220 16.62 5.58 -10.18
CA TYR A 220 15.73 5.82 -9.04
C TYR A 220 14.92 7.11 -9.21
N PHE A 221 15.55 8.13 -9.81
CA PHE A 221 14.87 9.35 -10.19
C PHE A 221 13.73 9.07 -11.19
N LEU A 222 14.00 8.32 -12.26
CA LEU A 222 12.98 7.94 -13.25
C LEU A 222 11.93 7.02 -12.65
N GLY A 223 12.32 6.07 -11.81
CA GLY A 223 11.38 5.15 -11.17
C GLY A 223 10.38 5.88 -10.28
N MET A 224 10.86 6.63 -9.28
CA MET A 224 9.98 7.42 -8.42
C MET A 224 9.28 8.55 -9.17
N GLY A 225 9.96 9.20 -10.12
CA GLY A 225 9.36 10.25 -10.94
C GLY A 225 8.18 9.73 -11.73
N SER A 226 8.28 8.53 -12.30
CA SER A 226 7.17 7.87 -12.99
C SER A 226 6.00 7.54 -12.06
N ALA A 227 6.28 7.09 -10.82
CA ALA A 227 5.25 6.87 -9.79
C ALA A 227 4.49 8.15 -9.41
N TYR A 228 5.20 9.27 -9.27
CA TYR A 228 4.59 10.58 -9.02
C TYR A 228 3.75 11.06 -10.21
N LEU A 229 4.28 10.95 -11.44
CA LEU A 229 3.56 11.33 -12.65
C LEU A 229 2.30 10.49 -12.84
N TRP A 230 2.39 9.17 -12.63
CA TRP A 230 1.25 8.28 -12.74
C TRP A 230 0.16 8.60 -11.71
N LEU A 231 0.54 8.83 -10.45
CA LEU A 231 -0.42 9.24 -9.43
C LEU A 231 -1.05 10.61 -9.75
N GLY A 232 -0.26 11.51 -10.35
CA GLY A 232 -0.75 12.76 -10.93
C GLY A 232 -1.78 12.54 -12.05
N VAL A 233 -1.56 11.58 -12.95
CA VAL A 233 -2.55 11.18 -13.96
C VAL A 233 -3.81 10.65 -13.30
N CYS A 234 -3.69 9.73 -12.33
CA CYS A 234 -4.83 9.19 -11.57
C CYS A 234 -5.66 10.32 -10.96
N HIS A 235 -5.04 11.36 -10.40
CA HIS A 235 -5.76 12.51 -9.83
C HIS A 235 -6.72 13.19 -10.83
N PHE A 236 -6.36 13.29 -12.11
CA PHE A 236 -7.16 13.95 -13.14
C PHE A 236 -8.13 13.02 -13.88
N VAL A 237 -7.93 11.70 -13.78
CA VAL A 237 -8.80 10.72 -14.43
C VAL A 237 -10.17 10.69 -13.75
N LYS A 238 -11.22 10.93 -14.52
CA LYS A 238 -12.62 10.77 -14.08
C LYS A 238 -13.03 9.29 -14.17
N MET A 239 -12.52 8.48 -13.25
CA MET A 239 -12.95 7.10 -13.06
C MET A 239 -13.44 6.93 -11.62
N GLU A 240 -14.41 6.06 -11.43
CA GLU A 240 -15.00 5.78 -10.11
C GLU A 240 -14.87 4.30 -9.74
N GLY A 241 -14.91 4.05 -8.42
CA GLY A 241 -14.94 2.71 -7.85
C GLY A 241 -13.67 1.90 -8.09
N PHE A 242 -13.85 0.60 -8.37
CA PHE A 242 -12.78 -0.39 -8.42
C PHE A 242 -11.67 -0.06 -9.43
N ARG A 243 -12.03 0.41 -10.64
CA ARG A 243 -11.04 0.71 -11.70
C ARG A 243 -10.09 1.83 -11.29
N PHE A 244 -10.63 2.84 -10.62
CA PHE A 244 -9.83 3.95 -10.12
C PHE A 244 -8.81 3.50 -9.08
N LYS A 245 -9.25 2.71 -8.09
CA LYS A 245 -8.37 2.16 -7.06
C LYS A 245 -7.28 1.29 -7.66
N SER A 246 -7.62 0.35 -8.54
CA SER A 246 -6.60 -0.50 -9.18
C SER A 246 -5.57 0.32 -9.96
N LEU A 247 -5.96 1.41 -10.63
CA LEU A 247 -5.01 2.31 -11.30
C LEU A 247 -4.11 3.05 -10.30
N CYS A 248 -4.66 3.49 -9.18
CA CYS A 248 -3.89 4.14 -8.11
C CYS A 248 -2.92 3.16 -7.43
N GLU A 249 -3.29 1.89 -7.27
CA GLU A 249 -2.40 0.84 -6.75
C GLU A 249 -1.18 0.62 -7.65
N LEU A 250 -1.32 0.79 -8.98
CA LEU A 250 -0.17 0.76 -9.90
C LEU A 250 0.81 1.92 -9.65
N SER A 251 0.40 2.98 -8.95
CA SER A 251 1.32 4.07 -8.58
C SER A 251 2.37 3.64 -7.55
N TYR A 252 2.12 2.57 -6.79
CA TYR A 252 3.10 1.99 -5.87
C TYR A 252 4.19 1.17 -6.58
N LEU A 253 4.27 1.21 -7.92
CA LEU A 253 5.20 0.41 -8.71
C LEU A 253 6.31 1.27 -9.33
N PRO A 254 7.20 1.91 -8.55
CA PRO A 254 8.19 2.83 -9.09
C PRO A 254 9.11 2.21 -10.15
N LEU A 255 9.40 0.90 -10.10
CA LEU A 255 10.20 0.22 -11.14
C LEU A 255 9.40 -0.40 -12.28
N PHE A 256 8.13 -0.72 -12.07
CA PHE A 256 7.31 -1.41 -13.08
C PHE A 256 6.45 -0.45 -13.89
N LEU A 257 6.28 0.80 -13.46
CA LEU A 257 5.48 1.78 -14.21
C LEU A 257 5.96 2.04 -15.64
N PRO A 258 7.27 2.17 -15.93
CA PRO A 258 7.76 2.26 -17.32
C PRO A 258 7.37 1.04 -18.17
N GLN A 259 7.36 -0.16 -17.55
CA GLN A 259 7.00 -1.42 -18.21
C GLN A 259 5.48 -1.55 -18.37
N ILE A 260 4.70 -1.11 -17.37
CA ILE A 260 3.24 -1.06 -17.38
C ILE A 260 2.75 -0.08 -18.44
N VAL A 261 3.30 1.14 -18.52
CA VAL A 261 2.98 2.08 -19.60
C VAL A 261 3.26 1.44 -20.97
N PHE A 262 4.36 0.69 -21.11
CA PHE A 262 4.66 -0.05 -22.34
C PHE A 262 3.63 -1.17 -22.63
N PHE A 263 3.25 -1.97 -21.63
CA PHE A 263 2.27 -3.05 -21.77
C PHE A 263 0.83 -2.54 -22.01
N PHE A 264 0.46 -1.40 -21.44
CA PHE A 264 -0.88 -0.82 -21.58
C PHE A 264 -0.99 0.18 -22.76
N SER A 265 0.12 0.66 -23.32
CA SER A 265 0.13 1.44 -24.58
C SER A 265 -0.19 0.62 -25.84
N LEU A 266 -0.20 -0.72 -25.70
CA LEU A 266 -0.53 -1.67 -26.76
C LEU A 266 -1.98 -2.19 -26.69
N LEU A 267 -2.80 -1.68 -25.76
CA LEU A 267 -4.23 -1.97 -25.73
C LEU A 267 -4.96 -0.94 -26.59
N PRO A 268 -5.77 -1.37 -27.58
CA PRO A 268 -6.51 -0.49 -28.48
C PRO A 268 -7.61 0.32 -27.77
#